data_AF-H2ZA20-F1
#
_entry.id   AF-H2ZA20-F1
#
_cell.length_a   1.000
_cell.length_b   1.000
_cell.length_c   1.000
_cell.angle_alpha   90.00
_cell.angle_beta   90.00
_cell.angle_gamma   90.00
#
_symmetry.space_group_name_H-M   'P 1'
#
loop_
_entity.id
_entity.type
_entity.pdbx_description
1 polymer ?
#
loop_
_entity_poly.entity_id
_entity_poly.type
_entity_poly.pdbx_seq_one_letter_code
_entity_poly.pdbx_strand_id
1 'polypeptide(L)'
;MASKPGRSSYRNTFGSQTAYSTAGSKSYSKGFGIEEPITAKRVSYSYSASSSGGATGPVLDFSGLKLNVEDMEKVRSDINDYRKQVTQLEMELESLRGTNEYLERNLADVEKRYEVEAARYQTRVVQLGSEFDHAQAEMKRHLAEYKRLMSAKISLEKEILTYRRLLEGEEKRSSSSSSSSEDDDDDAYKTKTTKKVIVKTIETRDGKIVSSSISEKQLLEDRSDADTSSSSSSSSDEE
;
A
#
# COMPACT_ATOMS: atom_id res chain seq x y z
N MET A 1 32.40 -41.28 -116.99
CA MET A 1 33.17 -40.38 -116.11
C MET A 1 32.41 -40.20 -114.81
N ALA A 2 33.09 -40.41 -113.69
CA ALA A 2 32.52 -40.49 -112.35
C ALA A 2 32.11 -39.10 -111.81
N SER A 3 30.93 -39.01 -111.18
CA SER A 3 30.52 -37.85 -110.39
C SER A 3 30.49 -38.23 -108.91
N LYS A 4 31.23 -37.47 -108.09
CA LYS A 4 31.54 -37.71 -106.67
C LYS A 4 30.32 -37.45 -105.75
N PRO A 5 30.25 -38.09 -104.57
CA PRO A 5 29.18 -37.87 -103.59
C PRO A 5 29.41 -36.58 -102.78
N GLY A 6 28.36 -35.76 -102.66
CA GLY A 6 28.32 -34.55 -101.83
C GLY A 6 28.09 -34.87 -100.35
N ARG A 7 28.89 -34.22 -99.50
CA ARG A 7 29.00 -34.37 -98.04
C ARG A 7 27.66 -34.20 -97.29
N SER A 8 27.42 -35.12 -96.36
CA SER A 8 26.44 -35.01 -95.26
C SER A 8 26.76 -33.80 -94.38
N SER A 9 25.83 -32.84 -94.35
CA SER A 9 25.85 -31.73 -93.40
C SER A 9 24.90 -32.04 -92.24
N TYR A 10 25.49 -32.50 -91.12
CA TYR A 10 24.82 -32.57 -89.83
C TYR A 10 24.48 -31.15 -89.37
N ARG A 11 23.25 -30.69 -89.63
CA ARG A 11 22.72 -29.47 -89.04
C ARG A 11 22.06 -29.83 -87.71
N ASN A 12 22.85 -29.80 -86.63
CA ASN A 12 22.33 -29.94 -85.27
C ASN A 12 21.38 -28.77 -84.97
N THR A 13 20.11 -29.11 -84.79
CA THR A 13 19.05 -28.25 -84.26
C THR A 13 19.18 -28.19 -82.73
N PHE A 14 19.88 -27.18 -82.20
CA PHE A 14 19.75 -26.86 -80.77
C PHE A 14 18.50 -26.01 -80.59
N GLY A 15 17.38 -26.67 -80.32
CA GLY A 15 16.16 -26.00 -79.89
C GLY A 15 16.38 -25.35 -78.53
N SER A 16 15.98 -24.09 -78.38
CA SER A 16 15.64 -23.56 -77.06
C SER A 16 14.17 -23.87 -76.82
N GLN A 17 13.87 -25.02 -76.21
CA GLN A 17 12.55 -25.20 -75.62
C GLN A 17 12.45 -24.26 -74.41
N THR A 18 11.54 -23.31 -74.52
CA THR A 18 11.11 -22.47 -73.41
C THR A 18 10.23 -23.33 -72.50
N ALA A 19 10.79 -23.83 -71.39
CA ALA A 19 10.02 -24.50 -70.36
C ALA A 19 9.73 -23.49 -69.23
N TYR A 20 8.52 -22.93 -69.23
CA TYR A 20 7.98 -22.25 -68.06
C TYR A 20 7.39 -23.33 -67.13
N SER A 21 8.01 -23.52 -65.97
CA SER A 21 7.40 -24.28 -64.87
C SER A 21 6.90 -23.28 -63.83
N THR A 22 5.61 -22.96 -63.90
CA THR A 22 4.88 -22.27 -62.83
C THR A 22 4.33 -23.33 -61.88
N ALA A 23 5.07 -23.60 -60.80
CA ALA A 23 4.59 -24.47 -59.74
C ALA A 23 4.82 -23.83 -58.37
N GLY A 24 3.72 -23.53 -57.68
CA GLY A 24 3.67 -23.48 -56.22
C GLY A 24 3.56 -22.11 -55.59
N SER A 25 2.35 -21.55 -55.58
CA SER A 25 1.93 -20.57 -54.58
C SER A 25 1.96 -21.21 -53.20
N LYS A 26 2.94 -20.87 -52.36
CA LYS A 26 2.87 -21.08 -50.90
C LYS A 26 2.49 -19.77 -50.23
N SER A 27 1.25 -19.69 -49.80
CA SER A 27 0.72 -18.63 -48.95
C SER A 27 1.28 -18.77 -47.54
N TYR A 28 2.11 -17.81 -47.12
CA TYR A 28 2.44 -17.55 -45.72
C TYR A 28 1.79 -16.24 -45.29
N SER A 29 0.95 -16.35 -44.25
CA SER A 29 0.26 -15.23 -43.63
C SER A 29 1.08 -14.62 -42.50
N LYS A 30 1.06 -13.28 -42.42
CA LYS A 30 1.39 -12.39 -41.30
C LYS A 30 2.86 -12.24 -40.89
N GLY A 31 3.41 -11.06 -41.19
CA GLY A 31 4.60 -10.47 -40.56
C GLY A 31 4.94 -9.17 -41.29
N PHE A 32 5.34 -8.14 -40.55
CA PHE A 32 5.61 -6.76 -41.01
C PHE A 32 6.42 -6.65 -42.32
N GLY A 33 6.08 -5.65 -43.16
CA GLY A 33 6.88 -5.25 -44.35
C GLY A 33 8.34 -4.97 -43.98
N ILE A 34 9.34 -5.21 -44.82
CA ILE A 34 9.47 -5.01 -46.26
C ILE A 34 10.23 -6.23 -46.80
N GLU A 35 9.56 -7.16 -47.49
CA GLU A 35 10.30 -8.14 -48.30
C GLU A 35 10.51 -7.52 -49.68
N GLU A 36 11.67 -6.86 -49.87
CA GLU A 36 12.15 -6.67 -51.23
C GLU A 36 12.40 -8.06 -51.83
N PRO A 37 11.82 -8.39 -53.00
CA PRO A 37 12.08 -9.67 -53.64
C PRO A 37 13.58 -9.80 -53.88
N ILE A 38 14.18 -10.93 -53.49
CA ILE A 38 15.60 -11.22 -53.70
C ILE A 38 15.87 -11.11 -55.21
N THR A 39 16.40 -9.96 -55.65
CA THR A 39 16.65 -9.68 -57.05
C THR A 39 17.92 -10.42 -57.43
N ALA A 40 17.77 -11.62 -57.99
CA ALA A 40 18.90 -12.37 -58.52
C ALA A 40 19.52 -11.61 -59.70
N LYS A 41 20.66 -10.94 -59.48
CA LYS A 41 21.46 -10.36 -60.54
C LYS A 41 22.06 -11.49 -61.38
N ARG A 42 21.57 -11.65 -62.61
CA ARG A 42 22.16 -12.57 -63.60
C ARG A 42 23.53 -12.03 -64.03
N VAL A 43 24.61 -12.65 -63.58
CA VAL A 43 25.96 -12.36 -64.09
C VAL A 43 26.09 -12.98 -65.47
N SER A 44 26.14 -12.15 -66.52
CA SER A 44 26.44 -12.59 -67.89
C SER A 44 27.93 -12.47 -68.15
N TYR A 45 28.61 -13.59 -68.43
CA TYR A 45 29.98 -13.58 -68.92
C TYR A 45 29.97 -13.48 -70.45
N SER A 46 30.55 -12.41 -71.01
CA SER A 46 30.90 -12.32 -72.41
C SER A 46 32.38 -12.66 -72.58
N TYR A 47 32.68 -13.65 -73.42
CA TYR A 47 34.06 -14.02 -73.75
C TYR A 47 34.46 -13.32 -75.06
N SER A 48 35.45 -12.42 -74.99
CA SER A 48 36.13 -11.89 -76.18
C SER A 48 37.46 -12.62 -76.37
N ALA A 49 37.53 -13.48 -77.38
CA ALA A 49 38.77 -14.13 -77.78
C ALA A 49 39.50 -13.25 -78.82
N SER A 50 40.63 -12.66 -78.43
CA SER A 50 41.53 -11.94 -79.34
C SER A 50 42.63 -12.90 -79.79
N SER A 51 42.61 -13.36 -81.04
CA SER A 51 43.72 -14.17 -81.57
C SER A 51 44.87 -13.27 -82.05
N SER A 52 45.80 -12.94 -81.15
CA SER A 52 47.13 -12.46 -81.56
C SER A 52 48.08 -13.66 -81.59
N GLY A 53 48.70 -13.91 -82.74
CA GLY A 53 49.60 -15.05 -82.96
C GLY A 53 50.73 -15.12 -81.93
N GLY A 54 50.81 -16.27 -81.26
CA GLY A 54 51.79 -16.62 -80.24
C GLY A 54 51.25 -17.77 -79.39
N ALA A 55 52.01 -18.84 -79.19
CA ALA A 55 51.56 -20.12 -78.65
C ALA A 55 51.27 -20.12 -77.13
N THR A 56 50.35 -19.28 -76.67
CA THR A 56 49.76 -19.36 -75.33
C THR A 56 48.27 -19.03 -75.43
N GLY A 57 47.41 -19.97 -75.05
CA GLY A 57 45.95 -19.79 -75.08
C GLY A 57 45.46 -18.64 -74.17
N PRO A 58 44.20 -18.18 -74.34
CA PRO A 58 43.64 -17.12 -73.51
C PRO A 58 43.66 -17.54 -72.03
N VAL A 59 44.36 -16.76 -71.19
CA VAL A 59 44.37 -16.94 -69.75
C VAL A 59 43.07 -16.37 -69.20
N LEU A 60 42.26 -17.22 -68.57
CA LEU A 60 41.03 -16.81 -67.90
C LEU A 60 41.37 -16.00 -66.64
N ASP A 61 40.90 -14.75 -66.57
CA ASP A 61 41.02 -13.92 -65.38
C ASP A 61 39.92 -14.28 -64.37
N PHE A 62 40.31 -14.95 -63.29
CA PHE A 62 39.42 -15.39 -62.22
C PHE A 62 39.39 -14.43 -61.02
N SER A 63 40.10 -13.30 -61.07
CA SER A 63 40.21 -12.35 -59.94
C SER A 63 38.86 -11.79 -59.50
N GLY A 64 37.99 -11.43 -60.44
CA GLY A 64 36.63 -10.96 -60.14
C GLY A 64 35.70 -12.03 -59.54
N LEU A 65 35.95 -13.31 -59.81
CA LEU A 65 35.19 -14.41 -59.20
C LEU A 65 35.58 -14.58 -57.73
N LYS A 66 36.86 -14.40 -57.40
CA LYS A 66 37.39 -14.47 -56.04
C LYS A 66 36.84 -13.36 -55.15
N LEU A 67 36.78 -12.12 -55.64
CA LEU A 67 36.18 -11.00 -54.92
C LEU A 67 34.70 -11.23 -54.62
N ASN A 68 33.93 -11.75 -55.58
CA ASN A 68 32.52 -12.08 -55.37
C ASN A 68 32.33 -13.20 -54.33
N VAL A 69 33.22 -14.20 -54.28
CA VAL A 69 33.17 -15.26 -53.26
C VAL A 69 33.48 -14.67 -51.88
N GLU A 70 34.49 -13.82 -51.76
CA GLU A 70 34.85 -13.13 -50.51
C GLU A 70 33.70 -12.24 -50.00
N ASP A 71 33.01 -11.52 -50.88
CA ASP A 71 31.86 -10.69 -50.49
C ASP A 71 30.64 -11.54 -50.09
N MET A 72 30.41 -12.68 -50.74
CA MET A 72 29.38 -13.63 -50.33
C MET A 72 29.69 -14.27 -48.97
N GLU A 73 30.97 -14.54 -48.67
CA GLU A 73 31.40 -15.04 -47.37
C GLU A 73 31.20 -14.01 -46.25
N LYS A 74 31.48 -12.71 -46.52
CA LYS A 74 31.18 -11.61 -45.59
C LYS A 74 29.68 -11.54 -45.28
N VAL A 75 28.83 -11.49 -46.31
CA VAL A 75 27.37 -11.45 -46.15
C VAL A 75 26.87 -12.66 -45.35
N ARG A 76 27.44 -13.85 -45.60
CA ARG A 76 27.11 -15.07 -44.83
C ARG A 76 27.53 -14.95 -43.36
N SER A 77 28.69 -14.35 -43.08
CA SER A 77 29.15 -14.08 -41.72
C SER A 77 28.21 -13.10 -41.01
N ASP A 78 27.87 -11.99 -41.67
CA ASP A 78 26.97 -10.97 -41.13
C ASP A 78 25.59 -11.57 -40.80
N ILE A 79 25.03 -12.40 -41.70
CA ILE A 79 23.78 -13.13 -41.44
C ILE A 79 23.89 -14.01 -40.18
N ASN A 80 25.01 -14.69 -39.96
CA ASN A 80 25.20 -15.51 -38.77
C ASN A 80 25.32 -14.67 -37.50
N ASP A 81 25.98 -13.51 -37.59
CA ASP A 81 26.13 -12.62 -36.44
C ASP A 81 24.82 -11.92 -36.08
N TYR A 82 24.02 -11.50 -37.07
CA TYR A 82 22.66 -11.02 -36.84
C TYR A 82 21.77 -12.11 -36.23
N ARG A 83 21.89 -13.36 -36.67
CA ARG A 83 21.16 -14.48 -36.06
C ARG A 83 21.53 -14.67 -34.59
N LYS A 84 22.83 -14.61 -34.24
CA LYS A 84 23.27 -14.68 -32.84
C LYS A 84 22.72 -13.51 -32.02
N GLN A 85 22.75 -12.29 -32.57
CA GLN A 85 22.19 -11.12 -31.91
C GLN A 85 20.69 -11.26 -31.65
N VAL A 86 19.92 -11.77 -32.62
CA VAL A 86 18.49 -12.06 -32.43
C VAL A 86 18.29 -13.05 -31.28
N THR A 87 19.02 -14.17 -31.28
CA THR A 87 18.88 -15.16 -30.19
C THR A 87 19.30 -14.60 -28.82
N GLN A 88 20.32 -13.75 -28.78
CA GLN A 88 20.76 -13.10 -27.54
C GLN A 88 19.69 -12.14 -27.01
N LEU A 89 19.11 -11.31 -27.88
CA LEU A 89 18.04 -10.39 -27.51
C LEU A 89 16.77 -11.14 -27.09
N GLU A 90 16.44 -12.26 -27.73
CA GLU A 90 15.31 -13.12 -27.32
C GLU A 90 15.53 -13.70 -25.91
N MET A 91 16.76 -14.17 -25.60
CA MET A 91 17.11 -14.65 -24.27
C MET A 91 17.06 -13.54 -23.21
N GLU A 92 17.56 -12.35 -23.54
CA GLU A 92 17.50 -11.19 -22.65
C GLU A 92 16.04 -10.78 -22.39
N LEU A 93 15.21 -10.75 -23.43
CA LEU A 93 13.79 -10.45 -23.32
C LEU A 93 13.08 -11.46 -22.41
N GLU A 94 13.36 -12.76 -22.58
CA GLU A 94 12.75 -13.80 -21.75
C GLU A 94 13.23 -13.73 -20.28
N SER A 95 14.51 -13.43 -20.06
CA SER A 95 15.04 -13.14 -18.73
C SER A 95 14.33 -11.95 -18.08
N LEU A 96 14.17 -10.85 -18.82
CA LEU A 96 13.48 -9.65 -18.35
C LEU A 96 11.99 -9.94 -18.05
N ARG A 97 11.30 -10.73 -18.86
CA ARG A 97 9.94 -11.20 -18.55
C ARG A 97 9.90 -12.00 -17.26
N GLY A 98 10.80 -12.97 -17.08
CA GLY A 98 10.88 -13.76 -15.85
C GLY A 98 11.11 -12.89 -14.61
N THR A 99 12.01 -11.91 -14.69
CA THR A 99 12.23 -10.97 -13.59
C THR A 99 11.02 -10.08 -13.32
N ASN A 100 10.33 -9.60 -14.36
CA ASN A 100 9.13 -8.80 -14.19
C ASN A 100 8.02 -9.60 -13.49
N GLU A 101 7.73 -10.82 -13.96
CA GLU A 101 6.73 -11.67 -13.31
C GLU A 101 7.10 -12.01 -11.86
N TYR A 102 8.39 -12.20 -11.57
CA TYR A 102 8.86 -12.39 -10.19
C TYR A 102 8.58 -11.15 -9.33
N LEU A 103 8.86 -9.96 -9.84
CA LEU A 103 8.60 -8.70 -9.13
C LEU A 103 7.11 -8.46 -8.92
N GLU A 104 6.26 -8.74 -9.91
CA GLU A 104 4.81 -8.65 -9.80
C GLU A 104 4.26 -9.62 -8.74
N ARG A 105 4.73 -10.87 -8.73
CA ARG A 105 4.37 -11.84 -7.68
C ARG A 105 4.82 -11.39 -6.29
N ASN A 106 6.05 -10.91 -6.18
CA ASN A 106 6.58 -10.41 -4.92
C ASN A 106 5.81 -9.17 -4.42
N LEU A 107 5.43 -8.27 -5.32
CA LEU A 107 4.58 -7.12 -5.00
C LEU A 107 3.24 -7.58 -4.43
N ALA A 108 2.54 -8.49 -5.13
CA ALA A 108 1.26 -9.03 -4.69
C ALA A 108 1.36 -9.76 -3.33
N ASP A 109 2.43 -10.53 -3.11
CA ASP A 109 2.69 -11.19 -1.82
C ASP A 109 2.90 -10.17 -0.69
N VAL A 110 3.65 -9.09 -0.96
CA VAL A 110 3.88 -8.02 -0.01
C VAL A 110 2.59 -7.26 0.30
N GLU A 111 1.82 -6.89 -0.71
CA GLU A 111 0.50 -6.25 -0.55
C GLU A 111 -0.43 -7.10 0.31
N LYS A 112 -0.55 -8.39 0.01
CA LYS A 112 -1.36 -9.33 0.80
C LYS A 112 -0.90 -9.42 2.25
N ARG A 113 0.42 -9.44 2.51
CA ARG A 113 0.96 -9.43 3.88
C ARG A 113 0.56 -8.15 4.62
N TYR A 114 0.69 -6.99 3.96
CA TYR A 114 0.30 -5.71 4.54
C TYR A 114 -1.21 -5.63 4.79
N GLU A 115 -2.05 -6.14 3.90
CA GLU A 115 -3.50 -6.21 4.11
C GLU A 115 -3.86 -7.04 5.35
N VAL A 116 -3.24 -8.21 5.51
CA VAL A 116 -3.44 -9.07 6.68
C VAL A 116 -2.97 -8.37 7.97
N GLU A 117 -1.83 -7.69 7.93
CA GLU A 117 -1.30 -6.97 9.08
C GLU A 117 -2.18 -5.74 9.44
N ALA A 118 -2.67 -5.02 8.45
CA ALA A 118 -3.64 -3.94 8.64
C ALA A 118 -4.95 -4.46 9.27
N ALA A 119 -5.49 -5.57 8.77
CA ALA A 119 -6.68 -6.20 9.33
C ALA A 119 -6.46 -6.67 10.79
N ARG A 120 -5.26 -7.19 11.09
CA ARG A 120 -4.86 -7.57 12.46
C ARG A 120 -4.82 -6.35 13.38
N TYR A 121 -4.23 -5.24 12.95
CA TYR A 121 -4.21 -4.01 13.74
C TYR A 121 -5.61 -3.45 13.94
N GLN A 122 -6.45 -3.45 12.90
CA GLN A 122 -7.84 -3.01 13.01
C GLN A 122 -8.62 -3.85 14.02
N THR A 123 -8.45 -5.17 13.99
CA THR A 123 -9.05 -6.09 14.97
C THR A 123 -8.58 -5.75 16.39
N ARG A 124 -7.29 -5.49 16.57
CA ARG A 124 -6.73 -5.11 17.87
C ARG A 124 -7.28 -3.77 18.37
N VAL A 125 -7.44 -2.79 17.49
CA VAL A 125 -8.06 -1.49 17.82
C VAL A 125 -9.50 -1.71 18.30
N VAL A 126 -10.28 -2.53 17.60
CA VAL A 126 -11.67 -2.84 17.99
C VAL A 126 -11.72 -3.56 19.35
N GLN A 127 -10.84 -4.54 19.58
CA GLN A 127 -10.75 -5.24 20.87
C GLN A 127 -10.43 -4.28 22.01
N LEU A 128 -9.39 -3.45 21.85
CA LEU A 128 -9.02 -2.45 22.86
C LEU A 128 -10.13 -1.42 23.08
N GLY A 129 -10.85 -1.02 22.03
CA GLY A 129 -12.02 -0.15 22.16
C GLY A 129 -13.13 -0.80 23.00
N SER A 130 -13.42 -2.07 22.75
CA SER A 130 -14.40 -2.83 23.54
C SER A 130 -13.97 -3.00 25.00
N GLU A 131 -12.69 -3.26 25.27
CA GLU A 131 -12.15 -3.37 26.63
C GLU A 131 -12.23 -2.03 27.36
N PHE A 132 -11.94 -0.92 26.66
CA PHE A 132 -12.05 0.42 27.20
C PHE A 132 -13.50 0.77 27.58
N ASP A 133 -14.46 0.51 26.69
CA ASP A 133 -15.87 0.75 26.94
C ASP A 133 -16.39 -0.10 28.10
N HIS A 134 -15.95 -1.36 28.18
CA HIS A 134 -16.26 -2.25 29.30
C HIS A 134 -15.74 -1.70 30.63
N ALA A 135 -14.45 -1.34 30.70
CA ALA A 135 -13.84 -0.76 31.90
C ALA A 135 -14.52 0.57 32.29
N GLN A 136 -14.93 1.38 31.31
CA GLN A 136 -15.66 2.62 31.57
C GLN A 136 -17.05 2.33 32.19
N ALA A 137 -17.76 1.32 31.71
CA ALA A 137 -19.04 0.90 32.27
C ALA A 137 -18.87 0.37 33.71
N GLU A 138 -17.84 -0.43 33.98
CA GLU A 138 -17.51 -0.88 35.32
C GLU A 138 -17.19 0.28 36.27
N MET A 139 -16.40 1.26 35.82
CA MET A 139 -16.10 2.46 36.60
C MET A 139 -17.38 3.23 36.97
N LYS A 140 -18.31 3.40 36.01
CA LYS A 140 -19.60 4.04 36.27
C LYS A 140 -20.42 3.24 37.30
N ARG A 141 -20.41 1.92 37.21
CA ARG A 141 -21.08 1.03 38.18
C ARG A 141 -20.49 1.20 39.58
N HIS A 142 -19.17 1.15 39.72
CA HIS A 142 -18.48 1.35 40.99
C HIS A 142 -18.75 2.73 41.60
N LEU A 143 -18.83 3.77 40.78
CA LEU A 143 -19.13 5.12 41.24
C LEU A 143 -20.57 5.22 41.78
N ALA A 144 -21.53 4.57 41.12
CA ALA A 144 -22.90 4.50 41.61
C ALA A 144 -23.01 3.74 42.94
N GLU A 145 -22.31 2.59 43.05
CA GLU A 145 -22.26 1.79 44.28
C GLU A 145 -21.59 2.55 45.43
N TYR A 146 -20.49 3.25 45.15
CA TYR A 146 -19.82 4.13 46.11
C TYR A 146 -20.74 5.24 46.62
N LYS A 147 -21.46 5.92 45.71
CA LYS A 147 -22.45 6.94 46.10
C LYS A 147 -23.54 6.36 47.01
N ARG A 148 -24.05 5.17 46.69
CA ARG A 148 -25.06 4.47 47.52
C ARG A 148 -24.53 4.19 48.92
N LEU A 149 -23.30 3.67 49.02
CA LEU A 149 -22.65 3.38 50.30
C LEU A 149 -22.42 4.67 51.11
N MET A 150 -21.98 5.74 50.45
CA MET A 150 -21.79 7.04 51.07
C MET A 150 -23.10 7.61 51.63
N SER A 151 -24.21 7.52 50.89
CA SER A 151 -25.52 7.92 51.39
C SER A 151 -25.95 7.13 52.63
N ALA A 152 -25.70 5.81 52.66
CA ALA A 152 -25.98 4.99 53.84
C ALA A 152 -25.12 5.40 55.04
N LYS A 153 -23.83 5.67 54.83
CA LYS A 153 -22.91 6.16 55.88
C LYS A 153 -23.40 7.48 56.49
N ILE A 154 -23.82 8.43 55.66
CA ILE A 154 -24.38 9.71 56.12
C ILE A 154 -25.69 9.50 56.91
N SER A 155 -26.56 8.57 56.48
CA SER A 155 -27.78 8.23 57.22
C SER A 155 -27.45 7.69 58.62
N LEU A 156 -26.51 6.76 58.71
CA LEU A 156 -26.07 6.18 59.98
C LEU A 156 -25.40 7.22 60.89
N GLU A 157 -24.61 8.14 60.33
CA GLU A 157 -24.04 9.25 61.09
C GLU A 157 -25.14 10.15 61.69
N LYS A 158 -26.21 10.42 60.94
CA LYS A 158 -27.38 11.15 61.45
C LYS A 158 -28.08 10.37 62.56
N GLU A 159 -28.30 9.07 62.40
CA GLU A 159 -28.91 8.21 63.42
C GLU A 159 -28.08 8.22 64.72
N ILE A 160 -26.76 8.04 64.64
CA ILE A 160 -25.85 8.10 65.80
C ILE A 160 -25.94 9.46 66.51
N LEU A 161 -25.98 10.56 65.77
CA LEU A 161 -26.14 11.91 66.35
C LEU A 161 -27.48 12.04 67.08
N THR A 162 -28.56 11.54 66.50
CA THR A 162 -29.87 11.55 67.16
C THR A 162 -29.88 10.70 68.44
N TYR A 163 -29.26 9.51 68.42
CA TYR A 163 -29.15 8.68 69.61
C TYR A 163 -28.34 9.38 70.70
N ARG A 164 -27.22 10.03 70.38
CA ARG A 164 -26.44 10.83 71.35
C ARG A 164 -27.26 11.94 71.98
N ARG A 165 -28.01 12.70 71.17
CA ARG A 165 -28.87 13.79 71.67
C ARG A 165 -29.97 13.31 72.61
N LEU A 166 -30.57 12.14 72.31
CA LEU A 166 -31.58 11.54 73.19
C LEU A 166 -30.98 11.09 74.52
N LEU A 167 -29.81 10.45 74.50
CA LEU A 167 -29.07 10.04 75.70
C LEU A 167 -28.66 11.24 76.56
N GLU A 168 -28.11 12.31 75.96
CA GLU A 168 -27.78 13.56 76.66
C GLU A 168 -29.03 14.21 77.30
N GLY A 169 -30.19 14.14 76.64
CA GLY A 169 -31.46 14.63 77.18
C GLY A 169 -31.99 13.81 78.36
N GLU A 170 -31.81 12.49 78.34
CA GLU A 170 -32.15 11.60 79.46
C GLU A 170 -31.20 11.80 80.65
N GLU A 171 -29.90 11.95 80.40
CA GLU A 171 -28.91 12.26 81.42
C GLU A 171 -29.23 13.60 82.11
N LYS A 172 -29.58 14.65 81.35
CA LYS A 172 -30.04 15.94 81.89
C LYS A 172 -31.30 15.81 82.75
N ARG A 173 -32.25 14.96 82.39
CA ARG A 173 -33.45 14.70 83.23
C ARG A 173 -33.09 13.95 84.52
N SER A 174 -32.24 12.94 84.42
CA SER A 174 -31.76 12.18 85.58
C SER A 174 -30.87 13.00 86.51
N SER A 175 -30.13 13.98 85.99
CA SER A 175 -29.31 14.92 86.77
C SER A 175 -30.11 16.14 87.26
N SER A 176 -31.23 16.47 86.63
CA SER A 176 -32.17 17.52 87.08
C SER A 176 -33.02 17.14 88.30
N SER A 177 -33.00 15.87 88.75
CA SER A 177 -33.34 15.55 90.15
C SER A 177 -32.28 16.05 91.15
N SER A 178 -31.21 16.68 90.68
CA SER A 178 -30.16 17.28 91.52
C SER A 178 -29.69 18.69 91.10
N SER A 179 -29.89 19.20 89.89
CA SER A 179 -29.57 20.61 89.58
C SER A 179 -30.21 21.10 88.28
N SER A 180 -30.87 22.25 88.32
CA SER A 180 -31.41 23.00 87.19
C SER A 180 -30.38 23.98 86.61
N SER A 181 -30.12 23.92 85.30
CA SER A 181 -29.71 25.08 84.48
C SER A 181 -29.83 24.77 83.00
N GLU A 182 -30.51 25.67 82.30
CA GLU A 182 -30.71 25.77 80.86
C GLU A 182 -29.41 26.19 80.18
N ASP A 183 -29.07 25.59 79.04
CA ASP A 183 -28.20 26.20 78.03
C ASP A 183 -28.53 25.54 76.67
N ASP A 184 -29.08 26.36 75.77
CA ASP A 184 -29.28 26.11 74.34
C ASP A 184 -27.93 26.25 73.63
N ASP A 185 -27.40 25.13 73.10
CA ASP A 185 -26.27 25.16 72.16
C ASP A 185 -26.76 24.71 70.78
N ASP A 186 -26.95 25.71 69.93
CA ASP A 186 -27.18 25.60 68.49
C ASP A 186 -25.82 25.49 67.78
N ASP A 187 -25.15 24.34 67.90
CA ASP A 187 -23.88 24.09 67.20
C ASP A 187 -24.10 23.20 65.97
N ALA A 188 -24.48 23.86 64.87
CA ALA A 188 -24.50 23.28 63.54
C ALA A 188 -23.06 22.89 63.15
N TYR A 189 -22.69 21.63 63.37
CA TYR A 189 -21.40 21.06 62.99
C TYR A 189 -21.09 21.33 61.51
N LYS A 190 -20.29 22.37 61.26
CA LYS A 190 -19.80 22.73 59.92
C LYS A 190 -18.82 21.66 59.46
N THR A 191 -19.30 20.67 58.71
CA THR A 191 -18.42 19.67 58.08
C THR A 191 -17.61 20.34 56.97
N LYS A 192 -16.34 20.69 57.25
CA LYS A 192 -15.39 21.16 56.24
C LYS A 192 -15.17 20.07 55.20
N THR A 193 -15.82 20.20 54.05
CA THR A 193 -15.57 19.34 52.89
C THR A 193 -14.42 19.96 52.08
N THR A 194 -13.23 19.36 52.13
CA THR A 194 -12.08 19.78 51.33
C THR A 194 -12.16 19.16 49.94
N LYS A 195 -12.20 19.98 48.89
CA LYS A 195 -12.12 19.52 47.50
C LYS A 195 -10.67 19.54 47.04
N LYS A 196 -10.20 18.39 46.54
CA LYS A 196 -8.89 18.25 45.91
C LYS A 196 -9.02 18.49 44.41
N VAL A 197 -8.29 19.49 43.89
CA VAL A 197 -8.23 19.77 42.46
C VAL A 197 -6.85 19.37 41.94
N ILE A 198 -6.83 18.48 40.96
CA ILE A 198 -5.60 18.03 40.29
C ILE A 198 -5.56 18.71 38.93
N VAL A 199 -4.56 19.57 38.72
CA VAL A 199 -4.31 20.21 37.42
C VAL A 199 -3.17 19.48 36.74
N LYS A 200 -3.46 18.87 35.60
CA LYS A 200 -2.47 18.21 34.75
C LYS A 200 -2.17 19.09 33.55
N THR A 201 -0.92 19.55 33.45
CA THR A 201 -0.43 20.31 32.31
C THR A 201 0.29 19.34 31.36
N ILE A 202 -0.17 19.27 30.11
CA ILE A 202 0.43 18.44 29.07
C ILE A 202 0.93 19.36 27.97
N GLU A 203 2.23 19.29 27.68
CA GLU A 203 2.83 19.97 26.53
C GLU A 203 3.04 18.96 25.41
N THR A 204 2.40 19.21 24.27
CA THR A 204 2.54 18.40 23.06
C THR A 204 3.21 19.20 21.95
N ARG A 205 4.18 18.60 21.27
CA ARG A 205 4.77 19.11 20.02
C ARG A 205 4.64 18.01 18.97
N ASP A 206 4.11 18.36 17.79
CA ASP A 206 3.92 17.42 16.66
C ASP A 206 3.13 16.15 17.04
N GLY A 207 2.10 16.29 17.88
CA GLY A 207 1.25 15.18 18.33
C GLY A 207 1.90 14.22 19.34
N LYS A 208 3.14 14.49 19.77
CA LYS A 208 3.83 13.73 20.83
C LYS A 208 3.90 14.54 22.12
N ILE A 209 3.66 13.88 23.25
CA ILE A 209 3.77 14.48 24.59
C ILE A 209 5.26 14.66 24.90
N VAL A 210 5.70 15.90 25.08
CA VAL A 210 7.10 16.25 25.36
C VAL A 210 7.31 16.55 26.84
N SER A 211 6.28 17.00 27.54
CA SER A 211 6.33 17.23 28.99
C SER A 211 4.96 17.04 29.64
N SER A 212 4.96 16.57 30.89
CA SER A 212 3.76 16.31 31.70
C SER A 212 4.05 16.68 33.15
N SER A 213 3.30 17.65 33.68
CA SER A 213 3.41 18.09 35.08
C SER A 213 2.05 18.01 35.77
N ILE A 214 2.03 17.56 37.02
CA ILE A 214 0.83 17.44 37.85
C ILE A 214 1.00 18.34 39.07
N SER A 215 0.04 19.23 39.28
CA SER A 215 -0.02 20.08 40.48
C SER A 215 -1.33 19.84 41.23
N GLU A 216 -1.23 19.58 42.53
CA GLU A 216 -2.38 19.39 43.43
C GLU A 216 -2.61 20.69 44.21
N LYS A 217 -3.84 21.23 44.16
CA LYS A 217 -4.26 22.36 44.99
C LYS A 217 -5.43 21.93 45.87
N GLN A 218 -5.38 22.31 47.16
CA GLN A 218 -6.50 22.14 48.09
C GLN A 218 -7.25 23.46 48.22
N LEU A 219 -8.54 23.44 47.90
CA LEU A 219 -9.44 24.58 48.10
C LEU A 219 -10.34 24.31 49.30
N LEU A 220 -10.34 25.25 50.24
CA LEU A 220 -11.33 25.34 51.31
C LEU A 220 -12.50 26.16 50.77
N GLU A 221 -13.67 25.54 50.57
CA GLU A 221 -14.92 26.27 50.31
C GLU A 221 -15.57 26.63 51.65
N ASP A 222 -15.61 27.92 51.99
CA ASP A 222 -16.54 28.43 52.99
C ASP A 222 -17.92 28.56 52.35
N ARG A 223 -18.78 27.56 52.55
CA ARG A 223 -20.21 27.71 52.26
C ARG A 223 -20.87 28.33 53.49
N SER A 224 -21.30 29.59 53.35
CA SER A 224 -22.33 30.21 54.18
C SER A 224 -23.66 30.00 53.46
N ASP A 225 -24.38 28.94 53.82
CA ASP A 225 -25.73 28.70 53.30
C ASP A 225 -26.68 29.66 54.03
N ALA A 226 -26.92 30.84 53.43
CA ALA A 226 -28.03 31.72 53.77
C ALA A 226 -29.09 31.56 52.68
N ASP A 227 -29.98 30.59 52.86
CA ASP A 227 -31.26 30.53 52.15
C ASP A 227 -32.14 31.67 52.66
N THR A 228 -32.03 32.87 52.07
CA THR A 228 -33.10 33.86 52.14
C THR A 228 -34.17 33.46 51.14
N SER A 229 -35.18 32.76 51.65
CA SER A 229 -36.47 32.62 50.99
C SER A 229 -37.10 34.02 50.82
N SER A 230 -36.85 34.68 49.69
CA SER A 230 -37.63 35.83 49.27
C SER A 230 -38.95 35.34 48.69
N SER A 231 -39.98 35.41 49.51
CA SER A 231 -41.37 35.43 49.07
C SER A 231 -41.62 36.69 48.26
N SER A 232 -41.73 36.58 46.94
CA SER A 232 -42.20 37.68 46.09
C SER A 232 -43.71 37.58 45.88
N SER A 233 -44.46 38.23 46.77
CA SER A 233 -45.82 38.71 46.52
C SER A 233 -45.76 40.04 45.76
N SER A 234 -46.39 40.10 44.58
CA SER A 234 -46.81 41.33 43.87
C SER A 234 -47.87 40.85 42.86
N SER A 235 -49.18 41.04 43.01
CA SER A 235 -50.01 42.22 43.33
C SER A 235 -49.85 43.36 42.31
N SER A 236 -50.72 43.28 41.30
CA SER A 236 -51.60 44.33 40.74
C SER A 236 -51.05 45.58 40.01
N ASP A 237 -51.95 46.05 39.13
CA ASP A 237 -52.11 47.37 38.48
C ASP A 237 -51.50 47.47 37.06
N GLU A 238 -52.30 47.42 35.96
CA GLU A 238 -53.21 48.47 35.37
C GLU A 238 -52.45 49.79 35.11
N GLU A 239 -52.43 50.44 33.93
CA GLU A 239 -53.18 50.42 32.66
C GLU A 239 -52.22 50.45 31.45
#